data_AF-A0A3N5X8T4-F1
#
_entry.id   AF-A0A3N5X8T4-F1
#
_cell.length_a   1.000
_cell.length_b   1.000
_cell.length_c   1.000
_cell.angle_alpha   90.00
_cell.angle_beta   90.00
_cell.angle_gamma   90.00
#
_symmetry.space_group_name_H-M   'P 1'
#
loop_
_entity.id
_entity.type
_entity.pdbx_description
1 polymer ?
#
loop_
_entity_poly.entity_id
_entity_poly.type
_entity_poly.pdbx_seq_one_letter_code
_entity_poly.pdbx_strand_id
1 'polypeptide(L)'
;MGSLRRVTILLLFLGVAATGAASGRVDEAIAFYDAARYAEALQVLDEIEAGSNGSAPAADERDVIDQYRALCLLALDRPAEARAVLRRLVERRPEFAFPAGELPPRFLSVVRETQADVLPSLARAEYRAGKASYDRRAYSEAERRLRRVVSLAEMDGLGPEARASIEDLADLARGFLGLMENHRVKAVASLPPATFTAPTRSAPYTAADQGVTPPVALRQELPGWRVLAGAVSTFMGGNPPKGTLEVVIDERGRVADARLSRSVHPFYDGRLLAAAKRWRYRPATKDRKP
;
A
#
# COMPACT_ATOMS: atom_id res chain seq x y z
N MET A 1 -23.02 19.24 18.62
CA MET A 1 -22.34 17.99 19.00
C MET A 1 -23.14 16.83 18.44
N GLY A 2 -22.56 16.01 17.55
CA GLY A 2 -23.31 14.95 16.87
C GLY A 2 -22.42 14.08 15.98
N SER A 3 -21.56 13.29 16.64
CA SER A 3 -20.90 12.04 16.23
C SER A 3 -21.00 11.60 14.75
N LEU A 4 -19.87 11.69 14.03
CA LEU A 4 -19.60 10.97 12.76
C LEU A 4 -19.61 9.45 12.98
N ARG A 5 -20.28 8.65 12.13
CA ARG A 5 -20.19 7.17 12.19
C ARG A 5 -20.13 6.53 10.80
N ARG A 6 -19.21 5.57 10.65
CA ARG A 6 -18.75 4.90 9.40
C ARG A 6 -19.50 3.56 9.21
N VAL A 7 -19.75 3.15 7.96
CA VAL A 7 -20.40 1.87 7.61
C VAL A 7 -19.34 0.81 7.31
N THR A 8 -19.44 -0.36 7.93
CA THR A 8 -18.55 -1.51 7.73
C THR A 8 -19.37 -2.67 7.15
N ILE A 9 -18.97 -3.21 6.00
CA ILE A 9 -19.57 -4.41 5.40
C ILE A 9 -18.53 -5.54 5.46
N LEU A 10 -18.93 -6.68 6.04
CA LEU A 10 -18.14 -7.90 6.18
C LEU A 10 -18.71 -8.96 5.22
N LEU A 11 -17.94 -9.51 4.28
CA LEU A 11 -18.45 -10.49 3.30
C LEU A 11 -17.47 -11.66 3.04
N LEU A 12 -18.07 -12.84 2.83
CA LEU A 12 -17.47 -14.17 2.68
C LEU A 12 -17.33 -14.56 1.20
N PHE A 13 -16.31 -15.35 0.83
CA PHE A 13 -15.80 -15.50 -0.55
C PHE A 13 -16.25 -16.77 -1.29
N LEU A 14 -16.57 -16.66 -2.58
CA LEU A 14 -16.52 -17.76 -3.57
C LEU A 14 -16.24 -17.16 -4.97
N GLY A 15 -15.26 -17.69 -5.72
CA GLY A 15 -14.66 -16.99 -6.88
C GLY A 15 -14.64 -17.78 -8.20
N VAL A 16 -14.55 -17.03 -9.32
CA VAL A 16 -14.15 -17.49 -10.67
C VAL A 16 -13.29 -16.39 -11.32
N ALA A 17 -12.22 -16.76 -12.04
CA ALA A 17 -11.15 -15.87 -12.52
C ALA A 17 -11.18 -15.60 -14.05
N ALA A 18 -10.72 -14.41 -14.46
CA ALA A 18 -10.32 -14.08 -15.84
C ALA A 18 -9.01 -13.27 -15.87
N THR A 19 -8.23 -13.43 -16.94
CA THR A 19 -6.76 -13.35 -17.07
C THR A 19 -6.13 -11.95 -17.27
N GLY A 20 -4.97 -11.73 -16.65
CA GLY A 20 -3.97 -10.70 -17.01
C GLY A 20 -2.61 -11.36 -17.21
N ALA A 21 -1.97 -11.17 -18.37
CA ALA A 21 -0.80 -11.98 -18.78
C ALA A 21 0.48 -11.72 -17.96
N ALA A 22 0.77 -10.47 -17.58
CA ALA A 22 1.91 -10.15 -16.69
C ALA A 22 1.68 -10.67 -15.27
N SER A 23 0.47 -10.44 -14.74
CA SER A 23 0.03 -11.07 -13.50
C SER A 23 0.08 -12.59 -13.56
N GLY A 24 -0.13 -13.19 -14.75
CA GLY A 24 -0.04 -14.63 -14.99
C GLY A 24 1.35 -15.20 -14.79
N ARG A 25 2.42 -14.47 -15.16
CA ARG A 25 3.81 -14.92 -14.96
C ARG A 25 4.26 -14.80 -13.51
N VAL A 26 3.88 -13.72 -12.82
CA VAL A 26 4.12 -13.61 -11.37
C VAL A 26 3.35 -14.71 -10.64
N ASP A 27 2.09 -14.94 -11.00
CA ASP A 27 1.26 -16.02 -10.49
C ASP A 27 1.86 -17.42 -10.72
N GLU A 28 2.58 -17.61 -11.83
CA GLU A 28 3.32 -18.84 -12.15
C GLU A 28 4.54 -19.01 -11.24
N ALA A 29 5.35 -17.96 -11.04
CA ALA A 29 6.46 -17.99 -10.09
C ALA A 29 5.99 -18.30 -8.66
N ILE A 30 4.85 -17.74 -8.24
CA ILE A 30 4.22 -18.04 -6.95
C ILE A 30 3.82 -19.52 -6.88
N ALA A 31 3.25 -20.08 -7.95
CA ALA A 31 2.91 -21.50 -7.99
C ALA A 31 4.15 -22.41 -7.89
N PHE A 32 5.28 -22.01 -8.50
CA PHE A 32 6.55 -22.73 -8.32
C PHE A 32 7.07 -22.63 -6.88
N TYR A 33 6.97 -21.46 -6.25
CA TYR A 33 7.30 -21.29 -4.84
C TYR A 33 6.45 -22.22 -3.94
N ASP A 34 5.13 -22.23 -4.14
CA ASP A 34 4.19 -23.08 -3.38
C ASP A 34 4.48 -24.57 -3.57
N ALA A 35 4.99 -24.96 -4.75
CA ALA A 35 5.42 -26.32 -5.06
C ALA A 35 6.84 -26.65 -4.56
N ALA A 36 7.48 -25.77 -3.78
CA ALA A 36 8.87 -25.87 -3.33
C ALA A 36 9.90 -25.96 -4.48
N ARG A 37 9.54 -25.47 -5.67
CA ARG A 37 10.37 -25.39 -6.88
C ARG A 37 11.05 -24.02 -6.96
N TYR A 38 11.91 -23.75 -5.98
CA TYR A 38 12.46 -22.41 -5.76
C TYR A 38 13.39 -21.94 -6.89
N ALA A 39 14.11 -22.85 -7.53
CA ALA A 39 15.01 -22.50 -8.63
C ALA A 39 14.23 -22.05 -9.88
N GLU A 40 13.16 -22.77 -10.22
CA GLU A 40 12.29 -22.43 -11.33
C GLU A 40 11.49 -21.15 -11.05
N ALA A 41 11.04 -20.94 -9.81
CA ALA A 41 10.45 -19.68 -9.39
C ALA A 41 11.42 -18.50 -9.64
N LEU A 42 12.68 -18.63 -9.22
CA LEU A 42 13.71 -17.60 -9.47
C LEU A 42 13.92 -17.35 -10.96
N GLN A 43 13.99 -18.40 -11.78
CA GLN A 43 14.15 -18.22 -13.22
C GLN A 43 13.00 -17.40 -13.83
N VAL A 44 11.75 -17.72 -13.48
CA VAL A 44 10.59 -16.96 -13.98
C VAL A 44 10.64 -15.51 -13.52
N LEU A 45 10.99 -15.24 -12.25
CA LEU A 45 11.11 -13.88 -11.71
C LEU A 45 12.20 -13.08 -12.42
N ASP A 46 13.34 -13.70 -12.70
CA ASP A 46 14.48 -13.09 -13.39
C ASP A 46 14.11 -12.74 -14.84
N GLU A 47 13.36 -13.59 -15.53
CA GLU A 47 12.84 -13.33 -16.87
C GLU A 47 11.81 -12.19 -16.92
N ILE A 48 11.01 -12.03 -15.86
CA ILE A 48 10.08 -10.90 -15.72
C ILE A 48 10.87 -9.59 -15.53
N GLU A 49 11.89 -9.61 -14.66
CA GLU A 49 12.72 -8.45 -14.37
C GLU A 49 13.60 -8.04 -15.58
N ALA A 50 14.10 -9.03 -16.34
CA ALA A 50 14.87 -8.83 -17.57
C ALA A 50 14.02 -8.26 -18.73
N GLY A 51 12.69 -8.33 -18.64
CA GLY A 51 11.78 -7.67 -19.57
C GLY A 51 11.70 -8.37 -20.93
N SER A 52 11.01 -9.52 -20.99
CA SER A 52 10.75 -10.25 -22.24
C SER A 52 9.91 -9.46 -23.28
N ASN A 53 9.21 -8.39 -22.88
CA ASN A 53 8.36 -7.55 -23.74
C ASN A 53 8.70 -6.04 -23.71
N GLY A 54 9.91 -5.65 -23.28
CA GLY A 54 10.37 -4.25 -23.28
C GLY A 54 9.62 -3.29 -22.34
N SER A 55 8.66 -3.79 -21.55
CA SER A 55 7.95 -3.04 -20.52
C SER A 55 8.39 -3.52 -19.15
N ALA A 56 8.94 -2.60 -18.35
CA ALA A 56 9.36 -2.93 -17.00
C ALA A 56 8.12 -3.12 -16.10
N PRO A 57 8.16 -4.07 -15.13
CA PRO A 57 7.02 -4.38 -14.27
C PRO A 57 6.52 -3.14 -13.52
N ALA A 58 5.22 -3.11 -13.20
CA ALA A 58 4.63 -2.05 -12.41
C ALA A 58 5.29 -1.97 -11.02
N ALA A 59 5.25 -0.81 -10.36
CA ALA A 59 5.91 -0.64 -9.05
C ALA A 59 5.44 -1.68 -8.01
N ASP A 60 4.13 -1.91 -7.91
CA ASP A 60 3.57 -2.92 -7.00
C ASP A 60 3.97 -4.35 -7.39
N GLU A 61 4.13 -4.62 -8.69
CA GLU A 61 4.55 -5.92 -9.20
C GLU A 61 6.03 -6.19 -8.88
N ARG A 62 6.89 -5.17 -8.98
CA ARG A 62 8.30 -5.25 -8.57
C ARG A 62 8.46 -5.61 -7.10
N ASP A 63 7.63 -5.04 -6.24
CA ASP A 63 7.68 -5.32 -4.81
C ASP A 63 7.35 -6.79 -4.52
N VAL A 64 6.36 -7.34 -5.22
CA VAL A 64 6.02 -8.78 -5.13
C VAL A 64 7.15 -9.65 -5.68
N ILE A 65 7.73 -9.28 -6.83
CA ILE A 65 8.86 -9.98 -7.42
C ILE A 65 10.02 -10.05 -6.43
N ASP A 66 10.43 -8.92 -5.85
CA ASP A 66 11.51 -8.85 -4.86
C ASP A 66 11.16 -9.68 -3.60
N GLN A 67 9.91 -9.66 -3.11
CA GLN A 67 9.47 -10.47 -1.97
C GLN A 67 9.63 -11.98 -2.24
N TYR A 68 9.06 -12.49 -3.35
CA TYR A 68 9.14 -13.91 -3.67
C TYR A 68 10.56 -14.36 -4.04
N ARG A 69 11.34 -13.47 -4.66
CA ARG A 69 12.76 -13.74 -4.95
C ARG A 69 13.55 -13.92 -3.65
N ALA A 70 13.37 -13.03 -2.68
CA ALA A 70 14.00 -13.15 -1.37
C ALA A 70 13.54 -14.42 -0.62
N LEU A 71 12.25 -14.78 -0.69
CA LEU A 71 11.75 -16.04 -0.13
C LEU A 71 12.41 -17.27 -0.76
N CYS A 72 12.51 -17.33 -2.09
CA CYS A 72 13.17 -18.43 -2.81
C CYS A 72 14.66 -18.51 -2.48
N LEU A 73 15.35 -17.37 -2.43
CA LEU A 73 16.78 -17.30 -2.08
C LEU A 73 17.03 -17.81 -0.65
N LEU A 74 16.18 -17.48 0.31
CA LEU A 74 16.30 -18.03 1.67
C LEU A 74 16.03 -19.54 1.72
N ALA A 75 15.07 -20.03 0.93
CA ALA A 75 14.77 -21.45 0.86
C ALA A 75 15.92 -22.27 0.23
N LEU A 76 16.69 -21.64 -0.67
CA LEU A 76 17.89 -22.21 -1.30
C LEU A 76 19.18 -21.95 -0.50
N ASP A 77 19.08 -21.47 0.74
CA ASP A 77 20.20 -21.13 1.62
C ASP A 77 21.19 -20.09 1.02
N ARG A 78 20.63 -19.09 0.33
CA ARG A 78 21.35 -17.94 -0.26
C ARG A 78 21.01 -16.62 0.46
N PRO A 79 21.33 -16.48 1.77
CA PRO A 79 20.87 -15.34 2.58
C PRO A 79 21.50 -14.00 2.19
N ALA A 80 22.73 -14.00 1.68
CA ALA A 80 23.39 -12.77 1.25
C ALA A 80 22.65 -12.11 0.06
N GLU A 81 22.21 -12.94 -0.90
CA GLU A 81 21.47 -12.48 -2.06
C GLU A 81 20.04 -12.07 -1.68
N ALA A 82 19.40 -12.83 -0.78
CA ALA A 82 18.09 -12.46 -0.25
C ALA A 82 18.12 -11.07 0.42
N ARG A 83 19.16 -10.80 1.24
CA ARG A 83 19.37 -9.48 1.87
C ARG A 83 19.58 -8.38 0.84
N ALA A 84 20.33 -8.64 -0.23
CA ALA A 84 20.54 -7.66 -1.29
C ALA A 84 19.22 -7.29 -1.99
N VAL A 85 18.35 -8.28 -2.26
CA VAL A 85 17.01 -8.06 -2.83
C VAL A 85 16.13 -7.27 -1.86
N LEU A 86 16.06 -7.69 -0.60
CA LEU A 86 15.26 -7.01 0.44
C LEU A 86 15.70 -5.57 0.67
N ARG A 87 17.01 -5.28 0.61
CA ARG A 87 17.52 -3.91 0.71
C ARG A 87 16.91 -3.01 -0.37
N ARG A 88 16.88 -3.47 -1.63
CA ARG A 88 16.26 -2.70 -2.74
C ARG A 88 14.77 -2.46 -2.51
N LEU A 89 14.07 -3.47 -2.00
CA LEU A 89 12.64 -3.35 -1.67
C LEU A 89 12.43 -2.34 -0.54
N VAL A 90 13.17 -2.45 0.57
CA VAL A 90 13.05 -1.56 1.73
C VAL A 90 13.44 -0.12 1.39
N GLU A 91 14.48 0.10 0.57
CA GLU A 91 14.86 1.44 0.10
C GLU A 91 13.75 2.11 -0.73
N ARG A 92 13.06 1.31 -1.56
CA ARG A 92 12.00 1.78 -2.44
C ARG A 92 10.68 1.98 -1.69
N ARG A 93 10.29 1.02 -0.86
CA ARG A 93 9.03 0.98 -0.11
C ARG A 93 9.26 0.55 1.34
N PRO A 94 9.77 1.46 2.19
CA PRO A 94 10.04 1.19 3.60
C PRO A 94 8.79 0.71 4.36
N GLU A 95 7.63 1.28 4.03
CA GLU A 95 6.33 0.94 4.62
C GLU A 95 5.72 -0.36 4.09
N PHE A 96 6.44 -1.12 3.27
CA PHE A 96 5.93 -2.40 2.78
C PHE A 96 5.64 -3.34 3.94
N ALA A 97 4.36 -3.59 4.19
CA ALA A 97 3.91 -4.48 5.24
C ALA A 97 4.14 -5.93 4.81
N PHE A 98 5.00 -6.63 5.54
CA PHE A 98 5.17 -8.07 5.45
C PHE A 98 4.20 -8.73 6.42
N PRO A 99 3.10 -9.36 5.98
CA PRO A 99 2.09 -9.92 6.87
C PRO A 99 2.70 -11.01 7.77
N ALA A 100 2.89 -10.68 9.04
CA ALA A 100 3.40 -11.59 10.07
C ALA A 100 2.31 -12.63 10.37
N GLY A 101 2.49 -13.85 9.86
CA GLY A 101 1.52 -14.94 9.95
C GLY A 101 1.41 -15.75 8.68
N GLU A 102 1.71 -15.12 7.53
CA GLU A 102 1.76 -15.79 6.23
C GLU A 102 3.21 -16.13 5.81
N LEU A 103 4.20 -15.47 6.42
CA LEU A 103 5.60 -15.58 6.03
C LEU A 103 6.45 -16.41 7.00
N PRO A 104 7.46 -17.16 6.51
CA PRO A 104 8.35 -17.95 7.36
C PRO A 104 9.07 -17.10 8.43
N PRO A 105 9.23 -17.60 9.68
CA PRO A 105 9.91 -16.85 10.74
C PRO A 105 11.32 -16.40 10.39
N ARG A 106 12.08 -17.24 9.67
CA ARG A 106 13.43 -16.92 9.17
C ARG A 106 13.41 -15.71 8.23
N PHE A 107 12.41 -15.61 7.35
CA PHE A 107 12.26 -14.49 6.44
C PHE A 107 12.00 -13.18 7.20
N LEU A 108 11.08 -13.21 8.17
CA LEU A 108 10.75 -12.05 9.00
C LEU A 108 11.95 -11.54 9.82
N SER A 109 12.81 -12.44 10.31
CA SER A 109 14.07 -12.05 10.97
C SER A 109 15.03 -11.34 10.01
N VAL A 110 15.23 -11.88 8.81
CA VAL A 110 16.10 -11.27 7.79
C VAL A 110 15.57 -9.90 7.35
N VAL A 111 14.24 -9.73 7.21
CA VAL A 111 13.62 -8.43 6.93
C VAL A 111 13.92 -7.42 8.04
N ARG A 112 13.72 -7.80 9.31
CA ARG A 112 13.98 -6.91 10.45
C ARG A 112 15.45 -6.50 10.54
N GLU A 113 16.37 -7.43 10.34
CA GLU A 113 17.81 -7.14 10.24
C GLU A 113 18.08 -6.15 9.11
N THR A 114 17.54 -6.40 7.91
CA THR A 114 17.74 -5.54 6.75
C THR A 114 17.18 -4.14 6.97
N GLN A 115 16.01 -4.02 7.60
CA GLN A 115 15.41 -2.72 7.96
C GLN A 115 16.26 -1.96 8.98
N ALA A 116 16.77 -2.65 10.01
CA ALA A 116 17.64 -2.03 11.02
C ALA A 116 18.90 -1.43 10.40
N ASP A 117 19.47 -2.08 9.38
CA ASP A 117 20.65 -1.59 8.67
C ASP A 117 20.33 -0.44 7.69
N VAL A 118 19.23 -0.56 6.94
CA VAL A 118 18.92 0.34 5.82
C VAL A 118 18.29 1.66 6.29
N LEU A 119 17.33 1.60 7.21
CA LEU A 119 16.47 2.75 7.55
C LEU A 119 17.26 3.97 8.08
N PRO A 120 18.27 3.82 8.97
CA PRO A 120 19.05 4.97 9.43
C PRO A 120 19.81 5.67 8.29
N SER A 121 20.40 4.89 7.38
CA SER A 121 21.13 5.43 6.23
C SER A 121 20.20 6.13 5.24
N LEU A 122 19.00 5.57 5.02
CA LEU A 122 17.96 6.13 4.17
C LEU A 122 17.44 7.45 4.73
N ALA A 123 17.15 7.53 6.03
CA ALA A 123 16.72 8.76 6.69
C ALA A 123 17.76 9.88 6.55
N ARG A 124 19.06 9.56 6.74
CA ARG A 124 20.17 10.51 6.54
C ARG A 124 20.29 10.97 5.09
N ALA A 125 20.05 10.09 4.13
CA ALA A 125 20.08 10.41 2.71
C ALA A 125 18.91 11.34 2.31
N GLU A 126 17.70 11.02 2.75
CA GLU A 126 16.50 11.83 2.48
C GLU A 126 16.57 13.20 3.14
N TYR A 127 17.07 13.29 4.37
CA TYR A 127 17.28 14.58 5.03
C TYR A 127 18.26 15.46 4.25
N ARG A 128 19.43 14.91 3.87
CA ARG A 128 20.45 15.64 3.09
C ARG A 128 19.90 16.12 1.74
N ALA A 129 19.18 15.26 1.04
CA ALA A 129 18.59 15.60 -0.24
C ALA A 129 17.43 16.61 -0.10
N GLY A 130 16.63 16.51 0.96
CA GLY A 130 15.57 17.47 1.31
C GLY A 130 16.14 18.84 1.62
N LYS A 131 17.18 18.92 2.46
CA LYS A 131 17.90 20.16 2.75
C LYS A 131 18.50 20.78 1.47
N ALA A 132 19.19 19.99 0.65
CA ALA A 132 19.75 20.49 -0.61
C ALA A 132 18.67 21.02 -1.58
N SER A 133 17.48 20.41 -1.59
CA SER A 133 16.34 20.88 -2.37
C SER A 133 15.77 22.19 -1.82
N TYR A 134 15.70 22.32 -0.49
CA TYR A 134 15.30 23.56 0.19
C TYR A 134 16.28 24.70 -0.13
N ASP A 135 17.58 24.44 -0.04
CA ASP A 135 18.65 25.41 -0.32
C ASP A 135 18.57 25.94 -1.77
N ARG A 136 18.14 25.10 -2.72
CA ARG A 136 17.88 25.48 -4.12
C ARG A 136 16.48 26.06 -4.38
N ARG A 137 15.68 26.30 -3.34
CA ARG A 137 14.28 26.77 -3.41
C ARG A 137 13.33 25.82 -4.16
N ALA A 138 13.71 24.56 -4.32
CA ALA A 138 12.85 23.50 -4.88
C ALA A 138 11.90 22.97 -3.79
N TYR A 139 11.00 23.83 -3.30
CA TYR A 139 10.18 23.57 -2.11
C TYR A 139 9.29 22.32 -2.23
N SER A 140 8.75 22.03 -3.42
CA SER A 140 7.92 20.84 -3.62
C SER A 140 8.71 19.54 -3.48
N GLU A 141 9.98 19.50 -3.90
CA GLU A 141 10.85 18.35 -3.72
C GLU A 141 11.35 18.25 -2.29
N ALA A 142 11.74 19.39 -1.69
CA ALA A 142 12.15 19.47 -0.30
C ALA A 142 11.05 18.95 0.64
N GLU A 143 9.80 19.37 0.43
CA GLU A 143 8.64 18.93 1.21
C GLU A 143 8.46 17.42 1.14
N ARG A 144 8.47 16.82 -0.06
CA ARG A 144 8.32 15.36 -0.21
C ARG A 144 9.42 14.59 0.52
N ARG A 145 10.68 15.00 0.36
CA ARG A 145 11.83 14.32 0.98
C ARG A 145 11.84 14.45 2.50
N LEU A 146 11.58 15.66 3.02
CA LEU A 146 11.56 15.90 4.46
C LEU A 146 10.38 15.22 5.15
N ARG A 147 9.20 15.15 4.51
CA ARG A 147 8.09 14.33 5.01
C ARG A 147 8.45 12.85 5.06
N ARG A 148 9.20 12.34 4.09
CA ARG A 148 9.68 10.95 4.09
C ARG A 148 10.54 10.66 5.33
N VAL A 149 11.43 11.58 5.72
CA VAL A 149 12.21 11.46 6.97
C VAL A 149 11.30 11.32 8.19
N VAL A 150 10.26 12.15 8.28
CA VAL A 150 9.30 12.08 9.39
C VAL A 150 8.56 10.75 9.40
N SER A 151 8.09 10.26 8.25
CA SER A 151 7.42 8.96 8.15
C SER A 151 8.33 7.78 8.52
N LEU A 152 9.62 7.83 8.17
CA LEU A 152 10.61 6.82 8.60
C LEU A 152 10.75 6.81 10.13
N ALA A 153 10.67 7.98 10.77
CA ALA A 153 10.69 8.11 12.22
C ALA A 153 9.39 7.67 12.88
N GLU A 154 8.34 7.32 12.15
CA GLU A 154 7.07 6.80 12.70
C GLU A 154 6.97 5.28 12.53
N MET A 155 7.92 4.66 11.84
CA MET A 155 7.92 3.21 11.60
C MET A 155 8.11 2.42 12.90
N ASP A 156 7.32 1.36 13.03
CA ASP A 156 7.46 0.35 14.06
C ASP A 156 8.64 -0.58 13.76
N GLY A 157 9.14 -1.28 14.79
CA GLY A 157 10.17 -2.32 14.63
C GLY A 157 11.61 -1.82 14.52
N LEU A 158 11.84 -0.51 14.65
CA LEU A 158 13.17 0.07 14.79
C LEU A 158 13.79 -0.26 16.16
N GLY A 159 15.08 -0.60 16.18
CA GLY A 159 15.86 -0.66 17.41
C GLY A 159 15.98 0.73 18.07
N PRO A 160 16.21 0.83 19.38
CA PRO A 160 16.17 2.10 20.12
C PRO A 160 17.19 3.12 19.62
N GLU A 161 18.40 2.67 19.25
CA GLU A 161 19.45 3.56 18.72
C GLU A 161 19.09 4.09 17.32
N ALA A 162 18.66 3.22 16.42
CA ALA A 162 18.19 3.60 15.09
C ALA A 162 17.01 4.57 15.20
N ARG A 163 16.07 4.30 16.11
CA ARG A 163 14.92 5.15 16.40
C ARG A 163 15.34 6.54 16.83
N ALA A 164 16.19 6.66 17.85
CA ALA A 164 16.69 7.95 18.33
C ALA A 164 17.40 8.74 17.21
N SER A 165 18.29 8.10 16.44
CA SER A 165 19.00 8.77 15.35
C SER A 165 18.06 9.26 14.24
N ILE A 166 16.95 8.57 13.97
CA ILE A 166 15.97 8.96 12.94
C ILE A 166 15.03 10.05 13.49
N GLU A 167 14.67 9.99 14.78
CA GLU A 167 13.85 11.00 15.46
C GLU A 167 14.53 12.37 15.49
N ASP A 168 15.83 12.43 15.78
CA ASP A 168 16.61 13.67 15.71
C ASP A 168 16.54 14.31 14.30
N LEU A 169 16.65 13.48 13.25
CA LEU A 169 16.52 13.96 11.86
C LEU A 169 15.09 14.41 11.55
N ALA A 170 14.09 13.75 12.13
CA ALA A 170 12.70 14.12 11.97
C ALA A 170 12.36 15.45 12.67
N ASP A 171 12.97 15.74 13.82
CA ASP A 171 12.86 17.05 14.48
C ASP A 171 13.38 18.17 13.57
N LEU A 172 14.58 17.97 13.03
CA LEU A 172 15.17 18.90 12.06
C LEU A 172 14.29 19.06 10.82
N ALA A 173 13.80 17.95 10.27
CA ALA A 173 12.93 17.95 9.08
C ALA A 173 11.61 18.70 9.34
N ARG A 174 10.98 18.50 10.49
CA ARG A 174 9.77 19.25 10.90
C ARG A 174 10.02 20.75 10.98
N GLY A 175 11.20 21.17 11.46
CA GLY A 175 11.61 22.58 11.43
C GLY A 175 11.60 23.18 10.02
N PHE A 176 12.24 22.51 9.06
CA PHE A 176 12.24 22.96 7.65
C PHE A 176 10.84 22.95 7.02
N LEU A 177 10.00 21.96 7.33
CA LEU A 177 8.61 21.92 6.88
C LEU A 177 7.81 23.13 7.38
N GLY A 178 8.00 23.52 8.64
CA GLY A 178 7.40 24.74 9.20
C GLY A 178 7.87 26.02 8.50
N LEU A 179 9.16 26.12 8.16
CA LEU A 179 9.69 27.27 7.40
C LEU A 179 9.05 27.39 6.01
N MET A 180 8.90 26.27 5.30
CA MET A 180 8.25 26.24 3.98
C MET A 180 6.77 26.61 4.06
N GLU A 181 6.05 26.12 5.07
CA GLU A 181 4.64 26.48 5.28
C GLU A 181 4.49 27.99 5.53
N ASN A 182 5.37 28.57 6.36
CA ASN A 182 5.38 30.01 6.61
C ASN A 182 5.64 30.83 5.33
N HIS A 183 6.54 30.37 4.45
CA HIS A 183 6.74 31.00 3.14
C HIS A 183 5.48 30.91 2.27
N ARG A 184 4.79 29.77 2.29
CA ARG A 184 3.54 29.57 1.53
C ARG A 184 2.41 30.46 2.04
N VAL A 185 2.20 30.51 3.35
CA VAL A 185 1.17 31.36 3.97
C VAL A 185 1.41 32.83 3.65
N LYS A 186 2.66 33.32 3.74
CA LYS A 186 3.02 34.69 3.33
C LYS A 186 2.76 34.96 1.85
N ALA A 187 3.04 33.99 0.98
CA ALA A 187 2.78 34.11 -0.45
C ALA A 187 1.28 34.15 -0.78
N VAL A 188 0.46 33.31 -0.14
CA VAL A 188 -1.00 33.28 -0.34
C VAL A 188 -1.68 34.52 0.22
N ALA A 189 -1.23 35.04 1.38
CA ALA A 189 -1.74 36.29 1.94
C ALA A 189 -1.50 37.51 1.05
N SER A 190 -0.57 37.40 0.10
CA SER A 190 -0.23 38.46 -0.86
C SER A 190 -1.02 38.37 -2.18
N LEU A 191 -1.86 37.33 -2.36
CA LEU A 191 -2.74 37.21 -3.52
C LEU A 191 -4.07 37.94 -3.28
N PRO A 192 -4.59 38.73 -4.24
CA PRO A 192 -5.91 39.34 -4.12
C PRO A 192 -6.99 38.25 -4.00
N PRO A 193 -8.07 38.49 -3.24
CA PRO A 193 -9.09 37.49 -2.99
C PRO A 193 -9.76 37.07 -4.30
N ALA A 194 -9.46 35.86 -4.75
CA ALA A 194 -10.21 35.21 -5.82
C ALA A 194 -11.57 34.79 -5.26
N THR A 195 -12.64 35.34 -5.83
CA THR A 195 -14.02 34.91 -5.59
C THR A 195 -14.25 33.54 -6.22
N PHE A 196 -13.80 32.48 -5.55
CA PHE A 196 -14.23 31.12 -5.86
C PHE A 196 -15.45 30.78 -5.02
N THR A 197 -16.62 30.71 -5.66
CA THR A 197 -17.79 30.04 -5.10
C THR A 197 -17.48 28.55 -5.05
N ALA A 198 -17.11 28.05 -3.86
CA ALA A 198 -16.92 26.63 -3.65
C ALA A 198 -18.26 25.91 -3.87
N PRO A 199 -18.37 24.92 -4.78
CA PRO A 199 -19.55 24.08 -4.82
C PRO A 199 -19.63 23.31 -3.51
N THR A 200 -20.72 23.51 -2.78
CA THR A 200 -21.07 22.73 -1.59
C THR A 200 -21.24 21.27 -2.02
N ARG A 201 -20.20 20.44 -1.83
CA ARG A 201 -20.39 18.98 -1.87
C ARG A 201 -21.20 18.60 -0.65
N SER A 202 -22.47 18.27 -0.86
CA SER A 202 -23.31 17.58 0.10
C SER A 202 -22.59 16.30 0.56
N ALA A 203 -22.47 16.12 1.87
CA ALA A 203 -21.86 14.93 2.44
C ALA A 203 -22.69 13.68 2.09
N PRO A 204 -22.05 12.54 1.75
CA PRO A 204 -22.77 11.32 1.42
C PRO A 204 -23.51 10.74 2.64
N TYR A 205 -24.68 10.15 2.40
CA TYR A 205 -25.50 9.46 3.41
C TYR A 205 -24.89 8.11 3.81
N THR A 206 -25.21 7.65 5.03
CA THR A 206 -24.73 6.36 5.57
C THR A 206 -25.88 5.38 5.81
N ALA A 207 -25.59 4.08 5.84
CA ALA A 207 -26.57 3.02 6.11
C ALA A 207 -27.15 3.06 7.55
N ALA A 208 -26.61 3.89 8.43
CA ALA A 208 -27.12 4.12 9.77
C ALA A 208 -28.13 5.30 9.84
N ASP A 209 -28.32 6.04 8.74
CA ASP A 209 -29.25 7.16 8.67
C ASP A 209 -30.71 6.66 8.59
N GLN A 210 -31.61 7.27 9.36
CA GLN A 210 -33.03 6.95 9.30
C GLN A 210 -33.59 7.20 7.88
N GLY A 211 -34.35 6.25 7.36
CA GLY A 211 -34.96 6.34 6.03
C GLY A 211 -34.06 5.94 4.86
N VAL A 212 -32.80 5.53 5.12
CA VAL A 212 -31.87 5.07 4.09
C VAL A 212 -31.96 3.55 3.90
N THR A 213 -32.30 3.13 2.69
CA THR A 213 -32.17 1.74 2.25
C THR A 213 -30.75 1.54 1.67
N PRO A 214 -29.95 0.59 2.19
CA PRO A 214 -28.57 0.43 1.76
C PRO A 214 -28.49 -0.03 0.29
N PRO A 215 -27.39 0.30 -0.40
CA PRO A 215 -27.20 -0.10 -1.79
C PRO A 215 -27.00 -1.61 -1.90
N VAL A 216 -27.64 -2.23 -2.90
CA VAL A 216 -27.58 -3.69 -3.11
C VAL A 216 -26.60 -3.99 -4.24
N ALA A 217 -25.61 -4.85 -3.98
CA ALA A 217 -24.63 -5.26 -5.00
C ALA A 217 -25.33 -5.97 -6.17
N LEU A 218 -25.17 -5.43 -7.38
CA LEU A 218 -25.64 -6.06 -8.62
C LEU A 218 -24.50 -6.85 -9.29
N ARG A 219 -23.30 -6.25 -9.35
CA ARG A 219 -22.08 -6.89 -9.84
C ARG A 219 -20.90 -6.43 -8.99
N GLN A 220 -20.44 -7.32 -8.13
CA GLN A 220 -19.30 -7.12 -7.25
C GLN A 220 -18.30 -8.27 -7.47
N GLU A 221 -17.59 -8.22 -8.60
CA GLU A 221 -16.58 -9.23 -8.92
C GLU A 221 -15.31 -8.95 -8.13
N LEU A 222 -14.98 -9.85 -7.21
CA LEU A 222 -13.77 -9.79 -6.41
C LEU A 222 -12.59 -10.39 -7.19
N PRO A 223 -11.40 -9.78 -7.18
CA PRO A 223 -10.20 -10.42 -7.69
C PRO A 223 -9.96 -11.74 -6.96
N GLY A 224 -9.52 -12.78 -7.68
CA GLY A 224 -9.13 -14.05 -7.06
C GLY A 224 -8.01 -13.86 -6.03
N TRP A 225 -8.14 -14.51 -4.88
CA TRP A 225 -7.13 -14.55 -3.82
C TRP A 225 -6.14 -15.69 -4.10
N ARG A 226 -4.85 -15.38 -4.26
CA ARG A 226 -3.77 -16.36 -4.51
C ARG A 226 -2.48 -16.01 -3.75
N VAL A 227 -2.61 -15.49 -2.54
CA VAL A 227 -1.45 -15.29 -1.66
C VAL A 227 -1.40 -16.51 -0.74
N LEU A 228 -0.47 -17.44 -1.01
CA LEU A 228 -0.11 -18.56 -0.14
C LEU A 228 -1.24 -19.57 0.21
N ALA A 229 -2.08 -19.91 -0.77
CA ALA A 229 -3.18 -20.86 -0.56
C ALA A 229 -2.72 -22.32 -0.37
N GLY A 230 -1.46 -22.66 -0.70
CA GLY A 230 -0.98 -24.06 -0.72
C GLY A 230 -0.50 -24.63 0.61
N ALA A 231 0.19 -23.85 1.44
CA ALA A 231 0.92 -24.41 2.60
C ALA A 231 0.39 -23.98 3.97
N VAL A 232 -0.35 -22.86 4.08
CA VAL A 232 -0.75 -22.31 5.39
C VAL A 232 -2.13 -22.83 5.85
N SER A 233 -2.98 -23.28 4.92
CA SER A 233 -4.31 -23.82 5.27
C SER A 233 -4.28 -25.10 6.09
N THR A 234 -3.16 -25.83 6.09
CA THR A 234 -3.05 -27.16 6.73
C THR A 234 -2.42 -27.09 8.12
N PHE A 235 -1.61 -26.07 8.43
CA PHE A 235 -0.81 -26.01 9.66
C PHE A 235 -1.28 -25.02 10.73
N MET A 236 -2.14 -24.05 10.39
CA MET A 236 -2.70 -23.12 11.37
C MET A 236 -4.19 -22.88 11.08
N GLY A 237 -5.06 -23.44 11.93
CA GLY A 237 -6.52 -23.30 11.88
C GLY A 237 -6.97 -21.93 11.37
N GLY A 238 -7.71 -21.97 10.27
CA GLY A 238 -7.87 -20.87 9.34
C GLY A 238 -8.61 -19.65 9.88
N ASN A 239 -8.15 -18.48 9.45
CA ASN A 239 -9.05 -17.39 9.13
C ASN A 239 -8.52 -16.70 7.87
N PRO A 240 -9.32 -16.56 6.80
CA PRO A 240 -8.90 -15.74 5.67
C PRO A 240 -8.60 -14.32 6.15
N PRO A 241 -7.56 -13.65 5.61
CA PRO A 241 -7.25 -12.29 6.00
C PRO A 241 -8.46 -11.39 5.76
N LYS A 242 -8.83 -10.62 6.80
CA LYS A 242 -10.00 -9.74 6.80
C LYS A 242 -9.54 -8.32 6.52
N GLY A 243 -9.90 -7.78 5.37
CA GLY A 243 -9.81 -6.35 5.10
C GLY A 243 -11.19 -5.70 5.05
N THR A 244 -11.19 -4.38 5.17
CA THR A 244 -12.40 -3.56 5.11
C THR A 244 -12.22 -2.56 4.00
N LEU A 245 -13.10 -2.65 2.99
CA LEU A 245 -13.19 -1.71 1.90
C LEU A 245 -14.42 -0.82 2.11
N GLU A 246 -14.19 0.47 2.15
CA GLU A 246 -15.26 1.47 2.16
C GLU A 246 -15.47 1.99 0.74
N VAL A 247 -16.72 2.02 0.30
CA VAL A 247 -17.10 2.38 -1.06
C VAL A 247 -18.21 3.42 -1.00
N VAL A 248 -18.06 4.51 -1.75
CA VAL A 248 -19.07 5.54 -1.95
C VAL A 248 -19.76 5.27 -3.28
N ILE A 249 -21.08 5.13 -3.26
CA ILE A 249 -21.90 4.78 -4.43
C ILE A 249 -22.73 6.01 -4.82
N ASP A 250 -22.75 6.35 -6.11
CA ASP A 250 -23.54 7.46 -6.64
C ASP A 250 -25.01 7.09 -6.88
N GLU A 251 -25.83 8.10 -7.20
CA GLU A 251 -27.26 7.97 -7.55
C GLU A 251 -27.52 7.03 -8.75
N ARG A 252 -26.49 6.71 -9.54
CA ARG A 252 -26.54 5.80 -10.70
C ARG A 252 -26.06 4.39 -10.35
N GLY A 253 -25.73 4.12 -9.09
CA GLY A 253 -25.26 2.82 -8.64
C GLY A 253 -23.80 2.51 -9.03
N ARG A 254 -23.00 3.54 -9.38
CA ARG A 254 -21.57 3.41 -9.68
C ARG A 254 -20.74 3.77 -8.46
N VAL A 255 -19.56 3.19 -8.36
CA VAL A 255 -18.59 3.55 -7.33
C VAL A 255 -17.94 4.89 -7.67
N ALA A 256 -18.22 5.92 -6.87
CA ALA A 256 -17.65 7.26 -6.99
C ALA A 256 -16.30 7.38 -6.26
N ASP A 257 -16.15 6.68 -5.13
CA ASP A 257 -14.91 6.63 -4.37
C ASP A 257 -14.75 5.26 -3.68
N ALA A 258 -13.53 4.81 -3.49
CA ALA A 258 -13.22 3.55 -2.83
C ALA A 258 -11.90 3.67 -2.05
N ARG A 259 -11.93 3.28 -0.78
CA ARG A 259 -10.76 3.30 0.11
C ARG A 259 -10.71 2.05 0.97
N LEU A 260 -9.53 1.47 1.16
CA LEU A 260 -9.37 0.43 2.17
C LEU A 260 -9.17 1.10 3.53
N SER A 261 -10.01 0.74 4.51
CA SER A 261 -9.82 1.11 5.91
C SER A 261 -9.03 0.06 6.69
N ARG A 262 -9.05 -1.19 6.24
CA ARG A 262 -8.14 -2.25 6.70
C ARG A 262 -7.58 -2.99 5.51
N SER A 263 -6.26 -2.93 5.35
CA SER A 263 -5.52 -3.66 4.32
C SER A 263 -5.73 -5.17 4.47
N VAL A 264 -5.97 -5.88 3.35
CA VAL A 264 -5.98 -7.35 3.32
C VAL A 264 -4.54 -7.83 3.07
N HIS A 265 -3.93 -7.31 2.01
CA HIS A 265 -2.55 -7.55 1.61
C HIS A 265 -2.14 -6.47 0.60
N PRO A 266 -0.96 -5.82 0.69
CA PRO A 266 -0.59 -4.67 -0.15
C PRO A 266 -0.84 -4.87 -1.66
N PHE A 267 -0.55 -6.06 -2.18
CA PHE A 267 -0.80 -6.42 -3.58
C PHE A 267 -2.29 -6.70 -3.91
N TYR A 268 -3.02 -7.34 -3.00
CA TYR A 268 -4.44 -7.61 -3.20
C TYR A 268 -5.24 -6.31 -3.12
N ASP A 269 -4.85 -5.38 -2.25
CA ASP A 269 -5.51 -4.10 -2.04
C ASP A 269 -5.56 -3.25 -3.32
N GLY A 270 -4.46 -3.19 -4.08
CA GLY A 270 -4.43 -2.49 -5.37
C GLY A 270 -5.38 -3.11 -6.39
N ARG A 271 -5.39 -4.45 -6.50
CA ARG A 271 -6.32 -5.18 -7.37
C ARG A 271 -7.77 -5.00 -6.92
N LEU A 272 -8.01 -4.96 -5.63
CA LEU A 272 -9.33 -4.78 -5.03
C LEU A 272 -9.86 -3.38 -5.29
N LEU A 273 -9.06 -2.33 -5.11
CA LEU A 273 -9.40 -0.95 -5.46
C LEU A 273 -9.68 -0.78 -6.96
N ALA A 274 -8.88 -1.40 -7.82
CA ALA A 274 -9.08 -1.37 -9.26
C ALA A 274 -10.37 -2.11 -9.68
N ALA A 275 -10.68 -3.24 -9.04
CA ALA A 275 -11.93 -3.96 -9.25
C ALA A 275 -13.14 -3.17 -8.72
N ALA A 276 -13.00 -2.51 -7.57
CA ALA A 276 -14.07 -1.73 -6.94
C ALA A 276 -14.62 -0.63 -7.85
N LYS A 277 -13.76 0.03 -8.64
CA LYS A 277 -14.18 1.03 -9.63
C LYS A 277 -15.09 0.47 -10.73
N ARG A 278 -15.08 -0.85 -10.96
CA ARG A 278 -15.91 -1.53 -11.96
C ARG A 278 -17.21 -2.11 -11.39
N TRP A 279 -17.39 -2.06 -10.07
CA TRP A 279 -18.58 -2.61 -9.43
C TRP A 279 -19.84 -1.81 -9.73
N ARG A 280 -20.96 -2.52 -9.65
CA ARG A 280 -22.30 -1.96 -9.85
C ARG A 280 -23.20 -2.33 -8.70
N TYR A 281 -23.91 -1.32 -8.23
CA TYR A 281 -24.86 -1.41 -7.15
C TYR A 281 -26.20 -0.87 -7.62
N ARG A 282 -27.27 -1.29 -6.95
CA ARG A 282 -28.50 -0.54 -6.91
C ARG A 282 -28.28 0.62 -5.93
N PRO A 283 -28.49 1.88 -6.33
CA PRO A 283 -28.25 3.03 -5.47
C PRO A 283 -29.05 2.94 -4.17
N ALA A 284 -28.50 3.52 -3.11
CA ALA A 284 -29.21 3.66 -1.85
C ALA A 284 -30.40 4.61 -2.06
N THR A 285 -31.51 4.38 -1.37
CA THR A 285 -32.65 5.32 -1.43
C THR A 285 -32.91 5.90 -0.06
N LYS A 286 -32.98 7.23 0.03
CA LYS A 286 -33.46 7.94 1.22
C LYS A 286 -34.89 8.42 0.97
N ASP A 287 -35.84 8.03 1.82
CA ASP A 287 -37.25 8.45 1.71
C ASP A 287 -37.86 8.18 0.30
N ARG A 288 -37.50 7.03 -0.29
CA ARG A 288 -37.86 6.58 -1.65
C ARG A 288 -37.28 7.40 -2.81
N LYS A 289 -36.28 8.25 -2.56
CA LYS A 289 -35.50 8.97 -3.59
C LYS A 289 -34.06 8.44 -3.63
N PRO A 290 -33.47 8.22 -4.83
CA PRO A 290 -32.09 7.77 -4.98
C PRO A 290 -31.07 8.84 -4.56
#